data_AF-A0A930X661-F1
#
_entry.id   AF-A0A930X661-F1
#
_cell.length_a   1.000
_cell.length_b   1.000
_cell.length_c   1.000
_cell.angle_alpha   90.00
_cell.angle_beta   90.00
_cell.angle_gamma   90.00
#
_symmetry.space_group_name_H-M   'P 1'
#
loop_
_entity.id
_entity.type
_entity.pdbx_description
1 polymer ?
#
loop_
_entity_poly.entity_id
_entity_poly.type
_entity_poly.pdbx_seq_one_letter_code
_entity_poly.pdbx_strand_id
1 'polypeptide(L)'
;MTDDAAPIVRIAPEETAGDRVRKLAAKIQEETDLQIKVTSRILGAAAQISENHDRLIREVVEVLEEDLERQAQPLAPYTIDGLKQQFGTLQAAKAQFGVKARGWADLVEKLNQGAGQNPPRPQAAPEPPSSAPSSAASFAARLDAIEHELQRMNGDIREILMILKSTG
;
A
#
# COMPACT_ATOMS: atom_id res chain seq x y z
N MET A 1 -14.42 83.24 -36.13
CA MET A 1 -14.31 83.30 -34.66
C MET A 1 -14.56 81.89 -34.17
N THR A 2 -13.48 81.20 -33.82
CA THR A 2 -13.45 79.81 -33.35
C THR A 2 -13.85 79.81 -31.89
N ASP A 3 -15.02 79.26 -31.58
CA ASP A 3 -15.45 79.05 -30.20
C ASP A 3 -14.90 77.70 -29.72
N ASP A 4 -14.11 77.80 -28.66
CA ASP A 4 -13.23 76.77 -28.12
C ASP A 4 -14.03 75.79 -27.26
N ALA A 5 -13.97 74.50 -27.61
CA ALA A 5 -14.66 73.45 -26.89
C ALA A 5 -13.89 73.09 -25.62
N ALA A 6 -14.38 73.56 -24.46
CA ALA A 6 -13.86 73.13 -23.17
C ALA A 6 -14.11 71.63 -22.94
N PRO A 7 -13.12 70.85 -22.48
CA PRO A 7 -13.28 69.42 -22.26
C PRO A 7 -14.02 69.17 -20.95
N ILE A 8 -15.16 68.49 -21.02
CA ILE A 8 -15.88 67.99 -19.84
C ILE A 8 -15.04 66.85 -19.23
N VAL A 9 -14.32 67.15 -18.15
CA VAL A 9 -13.61 66.15 -17.35
C VAL A 9 -14.64 65.26 -16.66
N ARG A 10 -14.81 64.04 -17.15
CA ARG A 10 -15.58 63.00 -16.47
C ARG A 10 -14.75 62.48 -15.29
N ILE A 11 -15.05 62.99 -14.09
CA ILE A 11 -14.48 62.46 -12.85
C ILE A 11 -15.10 61.06 -12.65
N ALA A 12 -14.27 60.01 -12.68
CA ALA A 12 -14.72 58.67 -12.32
C ALA A 12 -15.18 58.69 -10.85
N PRO A 13 -16.33 58.07 -10.51
CA PRO A 13 -16.79 58.05 -9.12
C PRO A 13 -15.77 57.28 -8.28
N GLU A 14 -15.24 57.93 -7.24
CA GLU A 14 -14.35 57.27 -6.28
C GLU A 14 -15.10 56.12 -5.58
N GLU A 15 -14.43 54.97 -5.49
CA GLU A 15 -14.97 53.78 -4.84
C GLU A 15 -15.26 54.10 -3.37
N THR A 16 -16.54 54.09 -3.00
CA THR A 16 -16.94 54.49 -1.64
C THR A 16 -16.51 53.44 -0.63
N ALA A 17 -16.39 53.81 0.65
CA ALA A 17 -16.10 52.85 1.71
C ALA A 17 -17.12 51.70 1.76
N GLY A 18 -18.39 51.97 1.43
CA GLY A 18 -19.44 50.95 1.34
C GLY A 18 -19.26 49.97 0.17
N ASP A 19 -18.67 50.41 -0.94
CA ASP A 19 -18.35 49.54 -2.07
C ASP A 19 -17.19 48.60 -1.73
N ARG A 20 -16.19 49.11 -1.00
CA ARG A 20 -15.09 48.28 -0.47
C ARG A 20 -15.59 47.23 0.51
N VAL A 21 -16.52 47.58 1.40
CA VAL A 21 -17.12 46.61 2.35
C VAL A 21 -17.93 45.55 1.61
N ARG A 22 -18.73 45.92 0.60
CA ARG A 22 -19.48 44.96 -0.22
C ARG A 22 -18.57 44.02 -1.01
N LYS A 23 -17.48 44.55 -1.58
CA LYS A 23 -16.47 43.77 -2.30
C LYS A 23 -15.72 42.81 -1.37
N LEU A 24 -15.40 43.25 -0.15
CA LEU A 24 -14.81 42.40 0.87
C LEU A 24 -15.76 41.29 1.33
N ALA A 25 -17.04 41.62 1.55
CA ALA A 25 -18.06 40.63 1.90
C ALA A 25 -18.25 39.58 0.80
N ALA A 26 -18.28 40.01 -0.47
CA ALA A 26 -18.34 39.10 -1.61
C ALA A 26 -17.12 38.16 -1.67
N LYS A 27 -15.91 38.71 -1.43
CA LYS A 27 -14.68 37.92 -1.39
C LYS A 27 -14.67 36.89 -0.24
N ILE A 28 -15.13 37.30 0.95
CA ILE A 28 -15.24 36.40 2.12
C ILE A 28 -16.24 35.27 1.82
N GLN A 29 -17.36 35.58 1.16
CA GLN A 29 -18.35 34.58 0.79
C GLN A 29 -17.77 33.56 -0.21
N GLU A 30 -17.07 34.03 -1.25
CA GLU A 30 -16.44 33.16 -2.24
C GLU A 30 -15.37 32.25 -1.61
N GLU A 31 -14.55 32.80 -0.70
CA GLU A 31 -13.54 32.01 0.02
C GLU A 31 -14.18 30.95 0.94
N THR A 32 -15.30 31.30 1.58
CA THR A 32 -16.07 30.37 2.42
C THR A 32 -16.64 29.21 1.59
N ASP A 33 -17.23 29.51 0.44
CA ASP A 33 -17.78 28.50 -0.47
C ASP A 33 -16.68 27.56 -0.99
N LEU A 34 -15.49 28.11 -1.29
CA LEU A 34 -14.32 27.33 -1.67
C LEU A 34 -13.86 26.42 -0.53
N GLN A 35 -13.76 26.94 0.70
CA GLN A 35 -13.38 26.15 1.87
C GLN A 35 -14.35 25.00 2.14
N ILE A 36 -15.67 25.23 2.03
CA ILE A 36 -16.69 24.19 2.17
C ILE A 36 -16.48 23.09 1.12
N LYS A 37 -16.20 23.47 -0.13
CA LYS A 37 -15.96 22.53 -1.23
C LYS A 37 -14.68 21.72 -1.03
N VAL A 38 -13.60 22.36 -0.58
CA VAL A 38 -12.32 21.67 -0.30
C VAL A 38 -12.49 20.72 0.87
N THR A 39 -13.12 21.17 1.95
CA THR A 39 -13.34 20.37 3.17
C THR A 39 -14.20 19.14 2.90
N SER A 40 -15.29 19.29 2.12
CA SER A 40 -16.14 18.15 1.75
C SER A 40 -15.40 17.12 0.88
N ARG A 41 -14.53 17.56 -0.04
CA ARG A 41 -13.67 16.66 -0.83
C ARG A 41 -12.64 15.93 0.04
N ILE A 42 -12.00 16.64 0.98
CA ILE A 42 -11.05 16.03 1.92
C ILE A 42 -11.77 15.00 2.79
N LEU A 43 -12.97 15.31 3.29
CA LEU A 43 -13.75 14.38 4.10
C LEU A 43 -14.15 13.12 3.30
N GLY A 44 -14.55 13.29 2.03
CA GLY A 44 -14.85 12.17 1.14
C GLY A 44 -13.63 11.28 0.90
N ALA A 45 -12.46 11.88 0.62
CA ALA A 45 -11.21 11.14 0.46
C ALA A 45 -10.81 10.41 1.75
N ALA A 46 -10.97 11.05 2.92
CA ALA A 46 -10.69 10.44 4.21
C ALA A 46 -11.61 9.24 4.50
N ALA A 47 -12.90 9.34 4.16
CA ALA A 47 -13.85 8.23 4.29
C ALA A 47 -13.44 7.03 3.42
N GLN A 48 -13.04 7.30 2.17
CA GLN A 48 -12.55 6.27 1.25
C GLN A 48 -11.26 5.61 1.76
N ILE A 49 -10.33 6.38 2.33
CA ILE A 49 -9.11 5.85 2.96
C ILE A 49 -9.46 4.95 4.14
N SER A 50 -10.41 5.36 5.00
CA SER A 50 -10.85 4.56 6.14
C SER A 50 -11.47 3.23 5.69
N GLU A 51 -12.31 3.24 4.67
CA GLU A 51 -12.92 2.03 4.13
C GLU A 51 -11.86 1.07 3.55
N ASN A 52 -10.88 1.61 2.83
CA ASN A 52 -9.75 0.85 2.32
C ASN A 52 -8.89 0.27 3.45
N HIS A 53 -8.66 1.02 4.52
CA HIS A 53 -7.94 0.54 5.70
C HIS A 53 -8.69 -0.59 6.40
N ASP A 54 -10.00 -0.46 6.60
CA ASP A 54 -10.83 -1.52 7.20
C ASP A 54 -10.81 -2.79 6.35
N ARG A 55 -10.79 -2.65 5.02
CA ARG A 55 -10.64 -3.77 4.10
C ARG A 55 -9.27 -4.41 4.21
N LEU A 56 -8.20 -3.63 4.23
CA LEU A 56 -6.83 -4.13 4.35
C LEU A 56 -6.63 -4.89 5.67
N ILE A 57 -7.19 -4.37 6.77
CA ILE A 57 -7.16 -5.06 8.06
C ILE A 57 -7.81 -6.44 7.96
N ARG A 58 -8.99 -6.54 7.35
CA ARG A 58 -9.68 -7.83 7.16
C ARG A 58 -8.87 -8.81 6.32
N GLU A 59 -8.34 -8.35 5.18
CA GLU A 59 -7.52 -9.20 4.29
C GLU A 59 -6.24 -9.69 5.00
N VAL A 60 -5.58 -8.83 5.78
CA VAL A 60 -4.39 -9.22 6.55
C VAL A 60 -4.75 -10.24 7.63
N VAL A 61 -5.89 -10.09 8.30
CA VAL A 61 -6.36 -11.06 9.30
C VAL A 61 -6.61 -12.42 8.64
N GLU A 62 -7.30 -12.47 7.51
CA GLU A 62 -7.58 -13.72 6.78
C GLU A 62 -6.28 -14.42 6.34
N VAL A 63 -5.31 -13.68 5.78
CA VAL A 63 -4.02 -14.24 5.37
C VAL A 63 -3.21 -14.74 6.57
N LEU A 64 -3.27 -14.04 7.71
CA LEU A 64 -2.62 -14.47 8.95
C LEU A 64 -3.28 -15.73 9.52
N GLU A 65 -4.60 -15.80 9.51
CA GLU A 65 -5.35 -16.98 9.94
C GLU A 65 -5.03 -18.18 9.05
N GLU A 66 -5.01 -18.00 7.73
CA GLU A 66 -4.57 -19.06 6.80
C GLU A 66 -3.13 -19.51 7.04
N ASP A 67 -2.21 -18.58 7.30
CA ASP A 67 -0.80 -18.93 7.54
C ASP A 67 -0.64 -19.65 8.88
N LEU A 68 -1.36 -19.22 9.93
CA LEU A 68 -1.40 -19.91 11.21
C LEU A 68 -2.02 -21.31 11.07
N GLU A 69 -3.07 -21.48 10.29
CA GLU A 69 -3.70 -22.78 10.05
C GLU A 69 -2.79 -23.72 9.24
N ARG A 70 -2.06 -23.19 8.25
CA ARG A 70 -1.01 -23.93 7.52
C ARG A 70 0.15 -24.34 8.44
N GLN A 71 0.53 -23.50 9.39
CA GLN A 71 1.54 -23.82 10.40
C GLN A 71 1.02 -24.80 11.46
N ALA A 72 -0.29 -24.77 11.74
CA ALA A 72 -0.96 -25.66 12.70
C ALA A 72 -1.28 -27.05 12.12
N GLN A 73 -1.23 -27.23 10.79
CA GLN A 73 -1.30 -28.57 10.20
C GLN A 73 -0.12 -29.39 10.73
N PRO A 74 -0.38 -30.52 11.41
CA PRO A 74 0.70 -31.37 11.89
C PRO A 74 1.44 -31.89 10.65
N LEU A 75 2.69 -31.44 10.46
CA LEU A 75 3.59 -32.07 9.49
C LEU A 75 3.54 -33.56 9.79
N ALA A 76 3.08 -34.35 8.81
CA ALA A 76 3.02 -35.79 8.95
C ALA A 76 4.41 -36.28 9.43
N PRO A 77 4.47 -37.15 10.44
CA PRO A 77 5.74 -37.56 11.02
C PRO A 77 6.62 -38.17 9.92
N TYR A 78 7.88 -37.78 9.88
CA TYR A 78 8.85 -38.35 8.96
C TYR A 78 8.94 -39.86 9.21
N THR A 79 8.89 -40.64 8.14
CA THR A 79 9.09 -42.09 8.18
C THR A 79 10.42 -42.46 7.53
N ILE A 80 10.99 -43.60 7.94
CA ILE A 80 12.26 -44.08 7.39
C ILE A 80 12.14 -44.29 5.87
N ASP A 81 11.03 -44.87 5.43
CA ASP A 81 10.82 -45.19 4.01
C ASP A 81 10.58 -43.93 3.19
N GLY A 82 9.85 -42.94 3.72
CA GLY A 82 9.67 -41.64 3.07
C GLY A 82 11.00 -40.90 2.86
N LEU A 83 11.86 -40.87 3.89
CA LEU A 83 13.17 -40.23 3.77
C LEU A 83 14.12 -40.99 2.83
N LYS A 84 14.08 -42.32 2.81
CA LYS A 84 14.85 -43.12 1.85
C LYS A 84 14.39 -42.88 0.41
N GLN A 85 13.07 -42.79 0.19
CA GLN A 85 12.51 -42.51 -1.13
C GLN A 85 12.88 -41.09 -1.61
N GLN A 86 12.86 -40.11 -0.71
CA GLN A 86 13.11 -38.71 -1.06
C GLN A 86 14.60 -38.40 -1.30
N PHE A 87 15.51 -38.96 -0.49
CA PHE A 87 16.93 -38.58 -0.52
C PHE A 87 17.86 -39.68 -1.03
N GLY A 88 17.40 -40.93 -1.10
CA GLY A 88 18.17 -42.11 -1.51
C GLY A 88 19.26 -42.54 -0.51
N THR A 89 19.98 -41.60 0.09
CA THR A 89 21.10 -41.84 1.00
C THR A 89 20.98 -41.03 2.29
N LEU A 90 21.49 -41.61 3.39
CA LEU A 90 21.44 -40.97 4.71
C LEU A 90 22.26 -39.68 4.73
N GLN A 91 23.36 -39.61 3.97
CA GLN A 91 24.22 -38.45 3.92
C GLN A 91 23.54 -37.26 3.24
N ALA A 92 22.81 -37.50 2.14
CA ALA A 92 22.01 -36.46 1.48
C ALA A 92 20.92 -35.91 2.40
N ALA A 93 20.20 -36.80 3.10
CA ALA A 93 19.20 -36.38 4.07
C ALA A 93 19.83 -35.57 5.23
N LYS A 94 20.94 -36.03 5.80
CA LYS A 94 21.65 -35.30 6.88
C LYS A 94 22.14 -33.93 6.44
N ALA A 95 22.63 -33.79 5.21
CA ALA A 95 23.04 -32.51 4.66
C ALA A 95 21.85 -31.55 4.50
N GLN A 96 20.71 -32.07 4.03
CA GLN A 96 19.50 -31.28 3.83
C GLN A 96 18.92 -30.71 5.13
N PHE A 97 18.89 -31.53 6.19
CA PHE A 97 18.33 -31.12 7.48
C PHE A 97 19.37 -30.51 8.43
N GLY A 98 20.66 -30.58 8.10
CA GLY A 98 21.74 -30.13 8.99
C GLY A 98 21.87 -30.93 10.29
N VAL A 99 21.26 -32.13 10.37
CA VAL A 99 21.19 -32.94 11.59
C VAL A 99 22.28 -34.02 11.61
N LYS A 100 23.02 -34.12 12.73
CA LYS A 100 23.95 -35.23 12.99
C LYS A 100 23.19 -36.46 13.46
N ALA A 101 22.87 -37.39 12.55
CA ALA A 101 22.30 -38.70 12.88
C ALA A 101 23.28 -39.86 12.63
N ARG A 102 23.21 -40.91 13.45
CA ARG A 102 24.01 -42.14 13.34
C ARG A 102 23.37 -43.19 12.41
N GLY A 103 22.10 -43.04 12.07
CA GLY A 103 21.34 -43.93 11.20
C GLY A 103 19.99 -43.33 10.81
N TRP A 104 19.24 -44.01 9.95
CA TRP A 104 17.91 -43.54 9.52
C TRP A 104 16.90 -43.44 10.67
N ALA A 105 16.92 -44.40 11.61
CA ALA A 105 16.05 -44.37 12.79
C ALA A 105 16.35 -43.16 13.68
N ASP A 106 17.63 -42.91 13.98
CA ASP A 106 18.10 -41.75 14.76
C ASP A 106 17.81 -40.41 14.04
N LEU A 107 17.79 -40.40 12.69
CA LEU A 107 17.42 -39.21 11.92
C LEU A 107 15.92 -38.93 12.02
N VAL A 108 15.08 -39.95 11.81
CA VAL A 108 13.62 -39.84 11.94
C VAL A 108 13.22 -39.43 13.35
N GLU A 109 13.83 -40.04 14.35
CA GLU A 109 13.60 -39.73 15.76
C GLU A 109 13.91 -38.25 16.04
N LYS A 110 15.05 -37.73 15.58
CA LYS A 110 15.41 -36.31 15.75
C LYS A 110 14.51 -35.35 14.98
N LEU A 111 14.10 -35.71 13.76
CA LEU A 111 13.22 -34.88 12.95
C LEU A 111 11.80 -34.81 13.55
N ASN A 112 11.31 -35.92 14.11
CA ASN A 112 9.98 -35.99 14.73
C ASN A 112 9.96 -35.45 16.17
N GLN A 113 11.06 -35.55 16.93
CA GLN A 113 11.18 -34.92 18.25
C GLN A 113 11.33 -33.40 18.17
N GLY A 114 11.99 -32.88 17.12
CA GLY A 114 12.12 -31.44 16.87
C GLY A 114 10.87 -30.78 16.26
N ALA A 115 9.90 -31.55 15.76
CA ALA A 115 8.69 -31.02 15.14
C ALA A 115 7.74 -30.29 16.11
N GLY A 116 7.95 -30.41 17.43
CA GLY A 116 7.24 -29.62 18.45
C GLY A 116 7.86 -28.23 18.73
N GLN A 117 9.06 -27.96 18.22
CA GLN A 117 9.75 -26.67 18.36
C GLN A 117 10.44 -26.34 17.04
N ASN A 118 9.69 -25.73 16.12
CA ASN A 118 10.17 -25.11 14.89
C ASN A 118 11.05 -26.05 14.01
N PRO A 119 10.46 -26.81 13.07
CA PRO A 119 11.21 -27.78 12.29
C PRO A 119 12.33 -27.09 11.50
N PRO A 120 13.57 -27.65 11.47
CA PRO A 120 14.63 -27.15 10.61
C PRO A 120 14.18 -27.28 9.15
N ARG A 121 13.91 -26.13 8.53
CA ARG A 121 13.50 -26.02 7.13
C ARG A 121 14.59 -26.64 6.24
N PRO A 122 14.24 -27.58 5.34
CA PRO A 122 15.17 -28.09 4.32
C PRO A 122 15.76 -26.91 3.53
N GLN A 123 17.09 -26.78 3.49
CA GLN A 123 17.72 -25.74 2.67
C GLN A 123 17.55 -26.10 1.20
N ALA A 124 16.88 -25.23 0.45
CA ALA A 124 16.42 -25.48 -0.92
C ALA A 124 17.57 -25.83 -1.89
N ALA A 125 17.42 -26.96 -2.60
CA ALA A 125 18.00 -27.19 -3.91
C ALA A 125 16.97 -26.76 -4.99
N PRO A 126 17.38 -26.43 -6.21
CA PRO A 126 16.61 -25.60 -7.15
C PRO A 126 15.32 -26.30 -7.62
N GLU A 127 14.21 -25.60 -7.47
CA GLU A 127 12.87 -26.08 -7.82
C GLU A 127 12.71 -26.28 -9.34
N PRO A 128 11.97 -27.33 -9.78
CA PRO A 128 11.54 -27.45 -11.17
C PRO A 128 10.52 -26.33 -11.53
N PRO A 129 10.36 -25.96 -12.82
CA PRO A 129 9.48 -24.88 -13.23
C PRO A 129 8.01 -25.28 -12.99
N SER A 130 7.47 -24.86 -11.85
CA SER A 130 6.04 -24.97 -11.54
C SER A 130 5.30 -23.79 -12.17
N SER A 131 4.40 -24.11 -13.10
CA SER A 131 3.64 -23.18 -13.94
C SER A 131 2.50 -22.44 -13.22
N ALA A 132 2.62 -22.16 -11.92
CA ALA A 132 1.67 -21.33 -11.18
C ALA A 132 2.31 -19.95 -10.94
N PRO A 133 1.63 -18.83 -11.24
CA PRO A 133 2.14 -17.52 -10.88
C PRO A 133 2.31 -17.48 -9.36
N SER A 134 3.56 -17.47 -8.91
CA SER A 134 3.91 -17.40 -7.50
C SER A 134 3.27 -16.15 -6.90
N SER A 135 2.71 -16.27 -5.70
CA SER A 135 2.11 -15.13 -4.97
C SER A 135 3.07 -13.94 -4.86
N ALA A 136 4.38 -14.19 -4.89
CA ALA A 136 5.43 -13.18 -5.00
C ALA A 136 5.32 -12.31 -6.27
N ALA A 137 4.97 -12.87 -7.43
CA ALA A 137 4.73 -12.10 -8.65
C ALA A 137 3.47 -11.22 -8.54
N SER A 138 2.44 -11.69 -7.83
CA SER A 138 1.25 -10.88 -7.54
C SER A 138 1.53 -9.75 -6.54
N PHE A 139 2.44 -9.97 -5.59
CA PHE A 139 2.86 -8.96 -4.64
C PHE A 139 3.74 -7.89 -5.31
N ALA A 140 4.68 -8.28 -6.17
CA ALA A 140 5.48 -7.35 -6.96
C ALA A 140 4.60 -6.48 -7.88
N ALA A 141 3.62 -7.09 -8.57
CA ALA A 141 2.66 -6.34 -9.38
C ALA A 141 1.81 -5.36 -8.56
N ARG A 142 1.50 -5.70 -7.29
CA ARG A 142 0.80 -4.79 -6.36
C ARG A 142 1.70 -3.63 -5.91
N LEU A 143 2.99 -3.87 -5.68
CA LEU A 143 3.94 -2.81 -5.33
C LEU A 143 4.11 -1.81 -6.48
N ASP A 144 4.22 -2.29 -7.72
CA ASP A 144 4.30 -1.42 -8.90
C ASP A 144 3.03 -0.58 -9.07
N ALA A 145 1.86 -1.15 -8.79
CA ALA A 145 0.60 -0.42 -8.81
C ALA A 145 0.54 0.68 -7.73
N ILE A 146 1.03 0.40 -6.52
CA ILE A 146 1.12 1.37 -5.43
C ILE A 146 2.09 2.50 -5.80
N GLU A 147 3.23 2.19 -6.41
CA GLU A 147 4.20 3.20 -6.84
C GLU A 147 3.59 4.13 -7.90
N HIS A 148 2.84 3.59 -8.85
CA HIS A 148 2.12 4.38 -9.84
C HIS A 148 1.05 5.29 -9.22
N GLU A 149 0.31 4.80 -8.23
CA GLU A 149 -0.70 5.59 -7.50
C GLU A 149 -0.05 6.75 -6.72
N LEU A 150 1.09 6.51 -6.07
CA LEU A 150 1.86 7.53 -5.36
C LEU A 150 2.41 8.61 -6.30
N GLN A 151 2.88 8.22 -7.47
CA GLN A 151 3.33 9.17 -8.50
C GLN A 151 2.17 10.03 -9.00
N ARG A 152 0.98 9.42 -9.19
CA ARG A 152 -0.23 10.13 -9.60
C ARG A 152 -0.67 11.15 -8.54
N MET A 153 -0.77 10.74 -7.27
CA MET A 153 -1.09 11.67 -6.19
C MET A 153 -0.09 12.84 -6.09
N ASN A 154 1.19 12.58 -6.27
CA ASN A 154 2.20 13.66 -6.29
C ASN A 154 1.99 14.63 -7.47
N GLY A 155 1.53 14.14 -8.62
CA GLY A 155 1.11 14.97 -9.75
C GLY A 155 -0.08 15.86 -9.40
N ASP A 156 -1.15 15.25 -8.88
CA ASP A 156 -2.38 15.95 -8.49
C ASP A 156 -2.10 17.01 -7.40
N ILE A 157 -1.25 16.69 -6.42
CA ILE A 157 -0.81 17.65 -5.39
C ILE A 157 -0.07 18.84 -6.01
N ARG A 158 0.83 18.60 -6.98
CA ARG A 158 1.55 19.70 -7.66
C ARG A 158 0.62 20.56 -8.49
N GLU A 159 -0.38 19.99 -9.14
CA GLU A 159 -1.39 20.73 -9.89
C GLU A 159 -2.23 21.61 -8.97
N ILE A 160 -2.69 21.07 -7.84
CA ILE A 160 -3.40 21.84 -6.80
C ILE A 160 -2.52 23.00 -6.30
N LEU A 161 -1.23 22.75 -6.05
CA LEU A 161 -0.29 23.79 -5.63
C LEU A 161 -0.06 24.87 -6.71
N MET A 162 -0.08 24.51 -7.99
CA MET A 162 -0.01 25.49 -9.08
C MET A 162 -1.27 26.36 -9.16
N ILE A 163 -2.45 25.74 -9.05
CA ILE A 163 -3.72 26.47 -9.06
C ILE A 163 -3.73 27.47 -7.89
N LEU A 164 -3.39 27.02 -6.67
CA LEU A 164 -3.34 27.88 -5.49
C LEU A 164 -2.33 29.04 -5.61
N LYS A 165 -1.22 28.85 -6.34
CA LYS A 165 -0.25 29.93 -6.61
C LYS A 165 -0.69 30.91 -7.71
N SER A 166 -1.58 30.49 -8.61
CA SER A 166 -2.09 31.34 -9.70
C SER A 166 -3.26 32.23 -9.30
N THR A 167 -3.91 31.92 -8.16
CA THR A 167 -5.09 32.64 -7.65
C THR A 167 -4.74 33.63 -6.52
N GLY A 168 -3.46 33.83 -6.21
CA GLY A 168 -2.95 34.86 -5.28
C GLY A 168 -2.26 35.99 -6.03
#